data_AF-A0A1B0GNA2-F1
#
_entry.id   AF-A0A1B0GNA2-F1
#
_cell.length_a   1.000
_cell.length_b   1.000
_cell.length_c   1.000
_cell.angle_alpha   90.00
_cell.angle_beta   90.00
_cell.angle_gamma   90.00
#
_symmetry.space_group_name_H-M   'P 1'
#
loop_
_entity.id
_entity.type
_entity.pdbx_description
1 polymer ?
#
loop_
_entity_poly.entity_id
_entity_poly.type
_entity_poly.pdbx_seq_one_letter_code
_entity_poly.pdbx_strand_id
1 'polypeptide(L)'
;MATGEVQRMANGMDVDNDEAQMSDDEEGGTRIGDIYIPPPVPPYCSAESKGPRLIITHIVNENFKSYAGKVTLGPFHQNFTAIVGPNGSGKSNVIDSMLFVFGYRAQKIRSKKLSVLLHNSAAHPNVTSCCVAVHFKQIEDKPDGTFEELPESGFVVSRSAFKDNSSFYTVNDRRVQFKEVARLLKQHGIDLDHNRFLILQGEVESIAMMKPKGATVDASKNECGLLEYLEDIVGTTRYKEPLVKINDKVMMFNDERLEKHNRCKLAEREIKDLEKPYEDALEYLKCENQLTRTKNRLLQKKMFEKLAALKEFDEQKNAVLTELKAHNEKYDKLKEERHELEGIVKKDNQEFTNLTKKLENLESEHEKVTCKHAEVQSLMQSTNTRRKKTMTQVEKEKRNLEEQLKMPAKAEAEIAECRKQIESMSQDKAKEEDRLATNLASLENETKALNEKREPLENKLIGLQEAVNEDRAALRTVESELKAVQYNEVMESRKYISLKTAFEEAEKTLQEKEKALKEVTQVLPKAREDLATAQEELKVNKKKEGELRVELQRFRANVLERYSSAQKLFGTLKVRVIAASGAGII
;
A
#
# COMPACT_ATOMS: atom_id res chain seq x y z
N MET A 1 2.09 -22.38 2.43
CA MET A 1 3.43 -22.52 1.81
C MET A 1 4.19 -21.20 1.71
N ALA A 2 3.55 -20.01 1.84
CA ALA A 2 4.25 -18.72 1.75
C ALA A 2 4.99 -18.25 3.03
N THR A 3 4.87 -18.97 4.14
CA THR A 3 5.53 -18.60 5.41
C THR A 3 6.96 -19.13 5.55
N GLY A 4 7.39 -20.04 4.66
CA GLY A 4 8.73 -20.65 4.72
C GLY A 4 9.83 -19.89 3.98
N GLU A 5 9.48 -19.00 3.05
CA GLU A 5 10.46 -18.28 2.22
C GLU A 5 10.94 -16.96 2.85
N VAL A 6 10.13 -16.34 3.71
CA VAL A 6 10.53 -15.13 4.44
C VAL A 6 11.64 -15.44 5.46
N GLN A 7 11.67 -16.66 6.00
CA GLN A 7 12.71 -17.11 6.93
C GLN A 7 14.08 -17.33 6.24
N ARG A 8 14.11 -17.58 4.92
CA ARG A 8 15.35 -17.84 4.18
C ARG A 8 16.05 -16.57 3.69
N MET A 9 15.32 -15.47 3.51
CA MET A 9 15.93 -14.17 3.15
C MET A 9 16.48 -13.40 4.36
N ALA A 10 16.07 -13.75 5.59
CA ALA A 10 16.62 -13.16 6.82
C ALA A 10 18.05 -13.64 7.14
N ASN A 11 18.47 -14.80 6.61
CA ASN A 11 19.80 -15.38 6.84
C ASN A 11 20.87 -14.92 5.84
N GLY A 12 20.59 -13.90 5.00
CA GLY A 12 21.51 -13.39 3.98
C GLY A 12 22.13 -12.03 4.31
N MET A 13 21.80 -11.44 5.46
CA MET A 13 22.50 -10.26 5.98
C MET A 13 23.34 -10.70 7.16
N ASP A 14 24.48 -11.33 6.87
CA ASP A 14 25.65 -11.26 7.74
C ASP A 14 26.03 -9.77 7.78
N VAL A 15 25.36 -9.01 8.65
CA VAL A 15 25.88 -7.74 9.11
C VAL A 15 27.10 -8.13 9.91
N ASP A 16 28.29 -7.77 9.43
CA ASP A 16 29.58 -7.97 10.08
C ASP A 16 29.47 -7.59 11.56
N ASN A 17 29.19 -8.58 12.41
CA ASN A 17 28.97 -8.41 13.84
C ASN A 17 30.30 -8.16 14.58
N ASP A 18 31.40 -8.07 13.82
CA ASP A 18 32.75 -7.84 14.28
C ASP A 18 33.07 -6.33 14.43
N GLU A 19 32.32 -5.42 13.81
CA GLU A 19 32.59 -3.97 13.93
C GLU A 19 32.17 -3.34 15.27
N ALA A 20 31.40 -4.06 16.10
CA ALA A 20 30.84 -3.53 17.34
C ALA A 20 31.40 -4.18 18.62
N GLN A 21 32.45 -5.00 18.52
CA GLN A 21 33.07 -5.58 19.71
C GLN A 21 33.89 -4.54 20.46
N MET A 22 33.53 -4.34 21.73
CA MET A 22 34.33 -3.58 22.68
C MET A 22 35.46 -4.48 23.17
N SER A 23 36.71 -4.12 22.90
CA SER A 23 37.88 -4.85 23.41
C SER A 23 38.82 -3.90 24.13
N ASP A 24 39.24 -4.28 25.33
CA ASP A 24 40.28 -3.54 26.05
C ASP A 24 41.67 -4.11 25.70
N ASP A 25 42.61 -3.24 25.35
CA ASP A 25 44.01 -3.58 25.09
C ASP A 25 44.75 -3.75 26.44
N GLU A 26 45.87 -4.50 26.46
CA GLU A 26 46.66 -4.78 27.69
C GLU A 26 47.17 -3.50 28.41
N GLU A 27 47.27 -2.38 27.69
CA GLU A 27 47.66 -1.07 28.23
C GLU A 27 46.47 -0.28 28.82
N GLY A 28 45.25 -0.84 28.85
CA GLY A 28 44.04 -0.22 29.39
C GLY A 28 43.33 0.76 28.46
N GLY A 29 43.63 0.72 27.16
CA GLY A 29 42.91 1.44 26.11
C GLY A 29 41.70 0.63 25.63
N THR A 30 40.62 1.30 25.22
CA THR A 30 39.38 0.63 24.79
C THR A 30 39.19 0.81 23.29
N ARG A 31 38.93 -0.29 22.56
CA ARG A 31 38.56 -0.26 21.14
C ARG A 31 37.07 -0.46 20.97
N ILE A 32 36.49 0.33 20.08
CA ILE A 32 35.09 0.25 19.64
C ILE A 32 35.11 0.07 18.12
N GLY A 33 35.14 -1.17 17.65
CA GLY A 33 35.44 -1.45 16.24
C GLY A 33 36.81 -0.87 15.84
N ASP A 34 36.82 0.00 14.83
CA ASP A 34 38.04 0.69 14.37
C ASP A 34 38.48 1.90 15.23
N ILE A 35 37.70 2.25 16.26
CA ILE A 35 37.92 3.46 17.05
C ILE A 35 38.69 3.11 18.32
N TYR A 36 39.95 3.55 18.41
CA TYR A 36 40.79 3.38 19.60
C TYR A 36 40.66 4.57 20.56
N ILE A 37 40.33 4.27 21.82
CA ILE A 37 40.31 5.20 22.94
C ILE A 37 41.56 4.93 23.79
N PRO A 38 42.50 5.89 23.89
CA PRO A 38 43.71 5.71 24.69
C PRO A 38 43.41 5.50 26.19
N PRO A 39 44.30 4.79 26.93
CA PRO A 39 44.14 4.54 28.36
C PRO A 39 44.10 5.84 29.19
N PRO A 40 43.56 5.77 30.43
CA PRO A 40 43.43 6.98 31.25
C PRO A 40 44.81 7.44 31.67
N VAL A 41 45.09 8.72 31.45
CA VAL A 41 46.23 9.34 32.12
C VAL A 41 45.96 9.26 33.63
N PRO A 42 46.90 8.75 34.43
CA PRO A 42 46.77 8.76 35.87
C PRO A 42 46.53 10.21 36.33
N PRO A 43 45.58 10.46 37.26
CA PRO A 43 45.35 11.80 37.76
C PRO A 43 46.66 12.38 38.28
N TYR A 44 46.99 13.62 37.89
CA TYR A 44 48.24 14.32 38.24
C TYR A 44 48.49 14.51 39.75
N CYS A 45 47.54 14.11 40.61
CA CYS A 45 47.62 14.12 42.08
C CYS A 45 47.23 12.78 42.74
N SER A 46 47.12 11.69 41.98
CA SER A 46 46.72 10.36 42.50
C SER A 46 47.87 9.47 42.96
N ALA A 47 49.11 9.96 42.88
CA ALA A 47 50.22 9.29 43.54
C ALA A 47 49.92 9.29 45.04
N GLU A 48 49.37 8.18 45.55
CA GLU A 48 49.63 7.80 46.92
C GLU A 48 51.13 7.98 47.12
N SER A 49 51.52 8.82 48.08
CA SER A 49 52.91 9.18 48.39
C SER A 49 53.71 8.00 48.99
N LYS A 50 53.41 6.77 48.56
CA LYS A 50 54.01 5.52 49.01
C LYS A 50 55.12 5.03 48.09
N GLY A 51 55.44 5.78 47.02
CA GLY A 51 56.52 5.46 46.09
C GLY A 51 57.71 6.41 46.22
N PRO A 52 58.90 5.98 45.75
CA PRO A 52 60.10 6.81 45.78
C PRO A 52 59.94 8.07 44.90
N ARG A 53 60.26 9.23 45.46
CA ARG A 53 60.16 10.55 44.81
C ARG A 53 61.43 10.88 44.04
N LEU A 54 61.28 11.35 42.81
CA LEU A 54 62.40 11.83 42.00
C LEU A 54 62.79 13.26 42.39
N ILE A 55 64.07 13.48 42.72
CA ILE A 55 64.64 14.80 43.02
C ILE A 55 65.81 15.12 42.09
N ILE A 56 66.06 16.41 41.90
CA ILE A 56 67.27 16.91 41.23
C ILE A 56 68.31 17.18 42.31
N THR A 57 69.49 16.57 42.19
CA THR A 57 70.58 16.76 43.16
C THR A 57 71.43 17.97 42.83
N HIS A 58 71.84 18.10 41.58
CA HIS A 58 72.61 19.22 41.06
C HIS A 58 72.48 19.28 39.53
N ILE A 59 72.83 20.44 38.97
CA ILE A 59 72.88 20.68 37.53
C ILE A 59 74.30 21.08 37.17
N VAL A 60 74.89 20.44 36.17
CA VAL A 60 76.22 20.77 35.67
C VAL A 60 76.08 21.48 34.34
N ASN A 61 76.48 22.75 34.31
CA ASN A 61 76.50 23.58 33.12
C ASN A 61 77.92 23.69 32.58
N GLU A 62 78.11 23.45 31.30
CA GLU A 62 79.38 23.63 30.61
C GLU A 62 79.22 24.59 29.43
N ASN A 63 79.87 25.75 29.53
CA ASN A 63 79.83 26.82 28.52
C ASN A 63 78.41 27.23 28.08
N PHE A 64 77.46 27.29 29.02
CA PHE A 64 76.05 27.61 28.76
C PHE A 64 75.70 29.04 29.20
N LYS A 65 75.26 29.89 28.26
CA LYS A 65 74.86 31.29 28.49
C LYS A 65 75.89 32.08 29.30
N SER A 66 75.59 32.42 30.56
CA SER A 66 76.49 33.20 31.44
C SER A 66 77.52 32.34 32.16
N TYR A 67 77.43 31.01 32.07
CA TYR A 67 78.34 30.08 32.74
C TYR A 67 79.49 29.72 31.79
N ALA A 68 80.69 30.23 32.07
CA ALA A 68 81.91 29.87 31.37
C ALA A 68 82.56 28.64 32.02
N GLY A 69 83.07 27.71 31.21
CA GLY A 69 83.63 26.46 31.72
C GLY A 69 82.58 25.58 32.40
N LYS A 70 83.04 24.63 33.23
CA LYS A 70 82.20 23.70 33.97
C LYS A 70 81.79 24.32 35.32
N VAL A 71 80.51 24.65 35.45
CA VAL A 71 79.89 25.22 36.65
C VAL A 71 78.85 24.24 37.19
N THR A 72 79.00 23.86 38.46
CA THR A 72 78.04 22.98 39.14
C THR A 72 77.09 23.84 39.96
N LEU A 73 75.79 23.75 39.67
CA LEU A 73 74.70 24.40 40.39
C LEU A 73 74.09 23.39 41.37
N GLY A 74 74.25 23.64 42.66
CA GLY A 74 73.77 22.77 43.73
C GLY A 74 74.78 22.64 44.87
N PRO A 75 74.54 21.72 45.82
CA PRO A 75 73.43 20.77 45.85
C PRO A 75 72.07 21.44 46.09
N PHE A 76 71.03 20.96 45.40
CA PHE A 76 69.65 21.36 45.64
C PHE A 76 69.09 20.61 46.86
N HIS A 77 68.31 21.30 47.67
CA HIS A 77 67.61 20.68 48.77
C HIS A 77 66.47 19.81 48.24
N GLN A 78 66.26 18.64 48.86
CA GLN A 78 65.25 17.66 48.46
C GLN A 78 63.82 18.22 48.37
N ASN A 79 63.48 19.21 49.20
CA ASN A 79 62.12 19.77 49.27
C ASN A 79 61.99 21.11 48.54
N PHE A 80 62.80 22.09 48.92
CA PHE A 80 62.66 23.46 48.42
C PHE A 80 64.01 24.16 48.41
N THR A 81 64.35 24.77 47.27
CA THR A 81 65.54 25.62 47.13
C THR A 81 65.14 26.96 46.54
N ALA A 82 65.51 28.07 47.19
CA ALA A 82 65.33 29.41 46.66
C ALA A 82 66.60 29.90 45.96
N ILE A 83 66.47 30.37 44.71
CA ILE A 83 67.57 30.94 43.93
C ILE A 83 67.49 32.47 44.02
N VAL A 84 68.42 33.08 44.74
CA VAL A 84 68.48 34.54 44.97
C VAL A 84 69.75 35.15 44.39
N GLY A 85 69.72 36.46 44.10
CA GLY A 85 70.87 37.19 43.54
C GLY A 85 70.48 38.51 42.87
N PRO A 86 71.45 39.38 42.55
CA PRO A 86 71.19 40.69 41.95
C PRO A 86 70.66 40.59 40.49
N ASN A 87 70.01 41.64 39.99
CA ASN A 87 69.51 41.65 38.61
C ASN A 87 70.66 41.48 37.61
N GLY A 88 70.46 40.63 36.59
CA GLY A 88 71.49 40.29 35.62
C GLY A 88 72.50 39.23 36.06
N SER A 89 72.44 38.70 37.30
CA SER A 89 73.37 37.68 37.80
C SER A 89 73.19 36.26 37.20
N GLY A 90 72.38 36.12 36.16
CA GLY A 90 72.13 34.82 35.52
C GLY A 90 71.12 33.91 36.23
N LYS A 91 70.34 34.39 37.22
CA LYS A 91 69.33 33.58 37.94
C LYS A 91 68.38 32.83 36.99
N SER A 92 67.83 33.55 36.01
CA SER A 92 66.92 32.97 35.02
C SER A 92 67.62 31.96 34.09
N ASN A 93 68.96 31.99 33.99
CA ASN A 93 69.70 31.02 33.19
C ASN A 93 69.73 29.65 33.86
N VAL A 94 69.51 29.54 35.17
CA VAL A 94 69.33 28.25 35.84
C VAL A 94 68.10 27.54 35.28
N ILE A 95 66.96 28.25 35.19
CA ILE A 95 65.73 27.74 34.60
C ILE A 95 65.94 27.45 33.10
N ASP A 96 66.64 28.33 32.38
CA ASP A 96 66.95 28.09 30.97
C ASP A 96 67.80 26.83 30.74
N SER A 97 68.66 26.46 31.70
CA SER A 97 69.46 25.23 31.66
C SER A 97 68.55 24.00 31.74
N MET A 98 67.54 24.05 32.62
CA MET A 98 66.51 23.00 32.73
C MET A 98 65.63 22.93 31.48
N LEU A 99 65.15 24.08 30.98
CA LEU A 99 64.35 24.14 29.74
C LEU A 99 65.11 23.57 28.54
N PHE A 100 66.42 23.82 28.48
CA PHE A 100 67.27 23.28 27.43
C PHE A 100 67.34 21.74 27.49
N VAL A 101 67.53 21.15 28.68
CA VAL A 101 67.58 19.69 28.84
C VAL A 101 66.20 19.03 28.68
N PHE A 102 65.11 19.70 29.05
CA PHE A 102 63.75 19.20 28.83
C PHE A 102 63.22 19.38 27.41
N GLY A 103 64.04 19.89 26.47
CA GLY A 103 63.68 19.90 25.06
C GLY A 103 62.73 21.00 24.63
N TYR A 104 62.60 22.08 25.41
CA TYR A 104 61.78 23.22 25.02
C TYR A 104 62.32 23.90 23.75
N ARG A 105 61.41 24.48 22.96
CA ARG A 105 61.77 25.27 21.77
C ARG A 105 62.66 26.44 22.17
N ALA A 106 63.65 26.77 21.33
CA ALA A 106 64.61 27.85 21.60
C ALA A 106 63.92 29.20 21.93
N GLN A 107 62.77 29.49 21.31
CA GLN A 107 61.95 30.68 21.59
C GLN A 107 61.54 30.77 23.06
N LYS A 108 61.15 29.65 23.69
CA LYS A 108 60.82 29.58 25.12
C LYS A 108 62.07 29.71 26.01
N ILE A 109 63.26 29.39 25.49
CA ILE A 109 64.57 29.60 26.13
C ILE A 109 65.08 31.05 25.87
N ARG A 110 64.20 31.94 25.40
CA ARG A 110 64.49 33.36 25.11
C ARG A 110 65.61 33.54 24.08
N SER A 111 65.74 32.59 23.15
CA SER A 111 66.82 32.55 22.14
C SER A 111 66.26 32.19 20.76
N LYS A 112 66.75 32.84 19.70
CA LYS A 112 66.28 32.56 18.33
C LYS A 112 66.92 31.31 17.72
N LYS A 113 68.15 30.96 18.13
CA LYS A 113 68.93 29.82 17.62
C LYS A 113 69.62 29.11 18.78
N LEU A 114 69.90 27.81 18.63
CA LEU A 114 70.64 27.02 19.63
C LEU A 114 72.08 27.50 19.78
N SER A 115 72.69 28.00 18.71
CA SER A 115 74.04 28.57 18.74
C SER A 115 74.20 29.78 19.68
N VAL A 116 73.11 30.48 20.02
CA VAL A 116 73.09 31.63 20.94
C VAL A 116 73.15 31.18 22.41
N LEU A 117 72.91 29.89 22.69
CA LEU A 117 73.00 29.33 24.04
C LEU A 117 74.44 29.07 24.47
N LEU A 118 75.39 29.05 23.53
CA LEU A 118 76.81 28.89 23.85
C LEU A 118 77.33 30.17 24.54
N HIS A 119 78.14 29.98 25.57
CA HIS A 119 78.80 31.07 26.26
C HIS A 119 79.70 31.87 25.31
N ASN A 120 79.60 33.19 25.37
CA ASN A 120 80.45 34.09 24.61
C ASN A 120 80.89 35.25 25.50
N SER A 121 82.16 35.27 25.88
CA SER A 121 82.78 36.36 26.64
C SER A 121 84.17 36.69 26.09
N ALA A 122 84.70 37.86 26.45
CA ALA A 122 86.04 38.28 26.06
C ALA A 122 87.14 37.32 26.57
N ALA A 123 86.90 36.64 27.70
CA ALA A 123 87.83 35.67 28.29
C ALA A 123 87.76 34.29 27.61
N HIS A 124 86.61 33.92 27.05
CA HIS A 124 86.41 32.66 26.34
C HIS A 124 85.75 32.89 24.97
N PRO A 125 86.48 33.49 24.01
CA PRO A 125 85.96 33.66 22.65
C PRO A 125 85.94 32.30 21.93
N ASN A 126 84.94 32.09 21.07
CA ASN A 126 84.83 30.93 20.17
C ASN A 126 84.58 29.55 20.82
N VAL A 127 83.76 29.47 21.86
CA VAL A 127 83.22 28.18 22.33
C VAL A 127 82.52 27.44 21.17
N THR A 128 82.83 26.16 21.00
CA THR A 128 82.31 25.30 19.91
C THR A 128 81.09 24.47 20.32
N SER A 129 80.95 24.18 21.61
CA SER A 129 79.87 23.37 22.18
C SER A 129 79.53 23.79 23.61
N CYS A 130 78.27 23.63 23.98
CA CYS A 130 77.82 23.68 25.36
C CYS A 130 77.15 22.36 25.76
N CYS A 131 77.23 22.02 27.04
CA CYS A 131 76.60 20.85 27.61
C CYS A 131 75.88 21.23 28.90
N VAL A 132 74.68 20.70 29.10
CA VAL A 132 73.97 20.81 30.38
C VAL A 132 73.56 19.41 30.80
N ALA A 133 73.91 19.02 32.02
CA ALA A 133 73.56 17.75 32.62
C ALA A 133 72.74 17.96 33.90
N VAL A 134 71.57 17.34 33.97
CA VAL A 134 70.69 17.34 35.14
C VAL A 134 70.80 15.97 35.80
N HIS A 135 71.19 15.96 37.07
CA HIS A 135 71.37 14.74 37.85
C HIS A 135 70.13 14.47 38.69
N PHE A 136 69.41 13.40 38.35
CA PHE A 136 68.24 12.94 39.08
C PHE A 136 68.61 11.80 40.04
N LYS A 137 67.89 11.72 41.15
CA LYS A 137 67.99 10.61 42.11
C LYS A 137 66.63 10.36 42.74
N GLN A 138 66.32 9.11 43.05
CA GLN A 138 65.10 8.78 43.78
C GLN A 138 65.38 8.75 45.29
N ILE A 139 64.45 9.29 46.06
CA ILE A 139 64.47 9.24 47.52
C ILE A 139 63.14 8.70 48.04
N GLU A 140 63.18 7.97 49.15
CA GLU A 140 61.99 7.54 49.87
C GLU A 140 61.83 8.43 51.10
N ASP A 141 60.72 9.16 51.16
CA ASP A 141 60.41 10.06 52.27
C ASP A 141 59.84 9.22 53.43
N LYS A 142 60.51 9.22 54.58
CA LYS A 142 60.04 8.53 55.79
C LYS A 142 59.01 9.37 56.56
N PRO A 143 58.09 8.74 57.31
CA PRO A 143 57.10 9.46 58.12
C PRO A 143 57.73 10.38 59.18
N ASP A 144 58.99 10.13 59.59
CA ASP A 144 59.75 10.96 60.53
C ASP A 144 60.37 12.23 59.89
N GLY A 145 60.12 12.47 58.60
CA GLY A 145 60.68 13.61 57.85
C GLY A 145 62.15 13.43 57.41
N THR A 146 62.74 12.28 57.69
CA THR A 146 64.03 11.86 57.11
C THR A 146 63.80 11.20 55.75
N PHE A 147 64.87 11.05 54.96
CA PHE A 147 64.80 10.43 53.65
C PHE A 147 65.85 9.34 53.54
N GLU A 148 65.53 8.26 52.83
CA GLU A 148 66.51 7.27 52.40
C GLU A 148 66.72 7.37 50.89
N GLU A 149 67.99 7.47 50.51
CA GLU A 149 68.34 7.47 49.10
C GLU A 149 68.30 6.05 48.57
N LEU A 150 67.56 5.82 47.48
CA LEU A 150 67.51 4.50 46.87
C LEU A 150 68.84 4.26 46.11
N PRO A 151 69.65 3.26 46.51
CA PRO A 151 70.94 3.00 45.86
C PRO A 151 70.74 2.63 44.39
N GLU A 152 71.63 3.09 43.51
CA GLU A 152 71.61 2.86 42.05
C GLU A 152 70.39 3.42 41.27
N SER A 153 69.52 4.21 41.91
CA SER A 153 68.36 4.85 41.25
C SER A 153 68.69 6.14 40.48
N GLY A 154 69.93 6.63 40.59
CA GLY A 154 70.35 7.89 40.01
C GLY A 154 70.57 7.79 38.50
N PHE A 155 70.04 8.75 37.75
CA PHE A 155 70.32 8.87 36.32
C PHE A 155 70.59 10.33 35.94
N VAL A 156 71.39 10.50 34.89
CA VAL A 156 71.81 11.80 34.38
C VAL A 156 71.21 11.99 33.00
N VAL A 157 70.45 13.06 32.82
CA VAL A 157 70.00 13.49 31.49
C VAL A 157 70.84 14.69 31.10
N SER A 158 71.58 14.57 30.01
CA SER A 158 72.33 15.69 29.46
C SER A 158 71.96 15.98 28.01
N ARG A 159 72.08 17.26 27.65
CA ARG A 159 71.92 17.74 26.29
C ARG A 159 73.15 18.55 25.92
N SER A 160 73.75 18.20 24.78
CA SER A 160 74.86 18.95 24.22
C SER A 160 74.42 19.63 22.93
N ALA A 161 74.76 20.91 22.77
CA ALA A 161 74.51 21.67 21.54
C ALA A 161 75.82 22.23 20.99
N PHE A 162 75.91 22.26 19.66
CA PHE A 162 77.07 22.73 18.93
C PHE A 162 76.78 24.03 18.17
N LYS A 163 77.86 24.71 17.75
CA LYS A 163 77.78 25.96 17.00
C LYS A 163 77.05 25.84 15.65
N ASP A 164 77.00 24.64 15.07
CA ASP A 164 76.26 24.32 13.84
C ASP A 164 74.74 24.17 14.04
N ASN A 165 74.25 24.38 15.27
CA ASN A 165 72.86 24.16 15.71
C ASN A 165 72.43 22.69 15.79
N SER A 166 73.36 21.74 15.67
CA SER A 166 73.08 20.35 16.02
C SER A 166 73.02 20.19 17.54
N SER A 167 72.17 19.28 18.01
CA SER A 167 72.12 18.90 19.43
C SER A 167 71.80 17.42 19.58
N PHE A 168 72.37 16.77 20.57
CA PHE A 168 72.07 15.38 20.91
C PHE A 168 71.82 15.24 22.41
N TYR A 169 71.06 14.22 22.78
CA TYR A 169 70.79 13.87 24.17
C TYR A 169 71.66 12.69 24.58
N THR A 170 72.08 12.68 25.84
CA THR A 170 72.60 11.47 26.46
C THR A 170 71.92 11.20 27.79
N VAL A 171 71.71 9.91 28.07
CA VAL A 171 71.26 9.42 29.37
C VAL A 171 72.35 8.51 29.90
N ASN A 172 72.91 8.82 31.07
CA ASN A 172 74.05 8.09 31.64
C ASN A 172 75.18 7.87 30.61
N ASP A 173 75.57 8.96 29.92
CA ASP A 173 76.59 9.00 28.86
C ASP A 173 76.27 8.19 27.58
N ARG A 174 75.08 7.61 27.46
CA ARG A 174 74.62 6.93 26.23
C ARG A 174 73.77 7.85 25.37
N ARG A 175 74.07 7.94 24.07
CA ARG A 175 73.29 8.74 23.12
C ARG A 175 71.89 8.15 22.93
N VAL A 176 70.88 8.97 23.11
CA VAL A 176 69.46 8.60 23.00
C VAL A 176 68.67 9.65 22.23
N GLN A 177 67.50 9.29 21.72
CA GLN A 177 66.58 10.25 21.12
C GLN A 177 65.76 10.98 22.19
N PHE A 178 65.28 12.18 21.88
CA PHE A 178 64.42 12.94 22.80
C PHE A 178 63.16 12.15 23.22
N LYS A 179 62.59 11.34 22.32
CA LYS A 179 61.42 10.49 22.61
C LYS A 179 61.69 9.48 23.73
N GLU A 180 62.90 8.95 23.82
CA GLU A 180 63.31 8.02 24.88
C GLU A 180 63.53 8.75 26.20
N VAL A 181 64.13 9.94 26.17
CA VAL A 181 64.26 10.82 27.34
C VAL A 181 62.87 11.20 27.90
N ALA A 182 61.95 11.59 27.02
CA ALA A 182 60.57 11.90 27.38
C ALA A 182 59.86 10.69 27.99
N ARG A 183 60.02 9.49 27.41
CA ARG A 183 59.48 8.25 27.97
C ARG A 183 60.04 7.94 29.35
N LEU A 184 61.35 8.09 29.55
CA LEU A 184 62.01 7.85 30.84
C LEU A 184 61.50 8.81 31.92
N LEU A 185 61.36 10.09 31.61
CA LEU A 185 60.82 11.09 32.53
C LEU A 185 59.34 10.87 32.82
N LYS A 186 58.56 10.45 31.81
CA LYS A 186 57.13 10.12 31.95
C LYS A 186 56.90 8.92 32.87
N GLN A 187 57.78 7.91 32.84
CA GLN A 187 57.75 6.79 33.80
C GLN A 187 57.94 7.24 35.25
N HIS A 188 58.63 8.37 35.47
CA HIS A 188 58.84 8.97 36.78
C HIS A 188 57.83 10.09 37.11
N GLY A 189 56.74 10.18 36.34
CA GLY A 189 55.67 11.16 36.58
C GLY A 189 55.97 12.58 36.08
N ILE A 190 57.02 12.79 35.29
CA ILE A 190 57.34 14.08 34.67
C ILE A 190 56.89 14.04 33.21
N ASP A 191 55.81 14.75 32.89
CA ASP A 191 55.31 14.87 31.53
C ASP A 191 55.89 16.10 30.80
N LEU A 192 56.67 15.85 29.75
CA LEU A 192 57.26 16.87 28.87
C LEU A 192 56.34 17.27 27.71
N ASP A 193 55.25 16.54 27.46
CA ASP A 193 54.33 16.82 26.36
C ASP A 193 53.44 18.02 26.74
N HIS A 194 52.84 17.96 27.95
CA HIS A 194 51.91 18.97 28.45
C HIS A 194 52.56 20.06 29.32
N ASN A 195 53.86 19.95 29.62
CA ASN A 195 54.73 21.04 30.14
C ASN A 195 54.19 21.81 31.36
N ARG A 196 53.49 21.13 32.28
CA ARG A 196 52.74 21.79 33.39
C ARG A 196 53.53 21.99 34.68
N PHE A 197 54.74 21.45 34.78
CA PHE A 197 55.58 21.53 35.98
C PHE A 197 56.51 22.76 35.98
N LEU A 198 56.58 23.50 34.87
CA LEU A 198 57.40 24.70 34.72
C LEU A 198 56.50 25.89 34.48
N ILE A 199 56.61 26.90 35.36
CA ILE A 199 55.90 28.17 35.24
C ILE A 199 56.93 29.26 34.96
N LEU A 200 56.89 29.82 33.75
CA LEU A 200 57.78 30.88 33.30
C LEU A 200 57.22 32.27 33.59
N GLN A 201 58.10 33.26 33.58
CA GLN A 201 57.70 34.66 33.67
C GLN A 201 56.81 35.02 32.47
N GLY A 202 55.63 35.58 32.74
CA GLY A 202 54.61 35.91 31.74
C GLY A 202 53.63 34.79 31.44
N GLU A 203 53.87 33.53 31.86
CA GLU A 203 52.89 32.46 31.66
C GLU A 203 51.63 32.67 32.50
N VAL A 204 51.74 33.21 33.71
CA VAL A 204 50.59 33.57 34.55
C VAL A 204 49.70 34.62 33.87
N GLU A 205 50.30 35.64 33.24
CA GLU A 205 49.58 36.63 32.45
C GLU A 205 48.95 36.00 31.21
N SER A 206 49.68 35.10 30.53
CA SER A 206 49.15 34.38 29.37
C SER A 206 47.93 33.52 29.72
N ILE A 207 47.93 32.86 30.88
CA ILE A 207 46.81 32.06 31.39
C ILE A 207 45.63 32.98 31.73
N ALA A 208 45.87 34.13 32.36
CA ALA A 208 44.82 35.11 32.64
C ALA A 208 44.20 35.71 31.36
N MET A 209 44.98 35.81 30.29
CA MET A 209 44.55 36.31 28.98
C MET A 209 44.05 35.20 28.03
N MET A 210 44.00 33.95 28.47
CA MET A 210 43.44 32.86 27.65
C MET A 210 41.96 33.11 27.37
N LYS A 211 41.57 32.91 26.12
CA LYS A 211 40.16 32.92 25.74
C LYS A 211 39.44 31.74 26.40
N PRO A 212 38.12 31.84 26.68
CA PRO A 212 37.36 30.72 27.24
C PRO A 212 37.45 29.43 26.41
N LYS A 213 37.53 29.57 25.08
CA LYS A 213 37.68 28.46 24.11
C LYS A 213 38.69 28.84 23.04
N GLY A 214 39.43 27.88 22.51
CA GLY A 214 40.34 28.07 21.38
C GLY A 214 39.59 28.59 20.15
N ALA A 215 40.19 29.54 19.42
CA ALA A 215 39.53 30.23 18.31
C ALA A 215 39.34 29.36 17.05
N THR A 216 39.96 28.17 16.98
CA THR A 216 39.90 27.28 15.83
C THR A 216 39.96 25.81 16.22
N VAL A 217 39.15 24.98 15.55
CA VAL A 217 39.20 23.50 15.55
C VAL A 217 40.46 22.97 14.83
N ASP A 218 41.18 23.86 14.16
CA ASP A 218 42.31 23.54 13.31
C ASP A 218 43.61 23.47 14.11
N ALA A 219 44.16 22.26 14.28
CA ALA A 219 45.35 21.95 15.07
C ALA A 219 46.64 22.69 14.62
N SER A 220 46.60 23.43 13.52
CA SER A 220 47.74 24.17 12.96
C SER A 220 47.96 25.56 13.58
N LYS A 221 46.96 26.16 14.24
CA LYS A 221 47.07 27.46 14.91
C LYS A 221 46.86 27.31 16.41
N ASN A 222 47.98 27.19 17.12
CA ASN A 222 48.14 27.03 18.57
C ASN A 222 47.56 28.19 19.43
N GLU A 223 46.26 28.48 19.34
CA GLU A 223 45.55 29.22 20.39
C GLU A 223 44.72 28.22 21.21
N CYS A 224 45.34 27.55 22.19
CA CYS A 224 44.61 26.81 23.22
C CYS A 224 43.84 27.81 24.09
N GLY A 225 42.54 27.59 24.26
CA GLY A 225 41.74 28.30 25.24
C GLY A 225 41.83 27.65 26.62
N LEU A 226 41.16 28.28 27.58
CA LEU A 226 41.09 27.80 28.96
C LEU A 226 40.38 26.44 29.06
N LEU A 227 39.35 26.21 28.24
CA LEU A 227 38.64 24.93 28.21
C LEU A 227 39.57 23.80 27.77
N GLU A 228 40.27 23.96 26.64
CA GLU A 228 41.21 22.95 26.16
C GLU A 228 42.32 22.72 27.19
N TYR A 229 42.81 23.78 27.83
CA TYR A 229 43.79 23.69 28.91
C TYR A 229 43.27 22.87 30.11
N LEU A 230 42.01 23.06 30.51
CA LEU A 230 41.41 22.31 31.62
C LEU A 230 41.12 20.85 31.24
N GLU A 231 40.58 20.60 30.04
CA GLU A 231 40.33 19.25 29.53
C GLU A 231 41.61 18.43 29.44
N ASP A 232 42.71 19.08 29.10
CA ASP A 232 44.03 18.49 29.06
C ASP A 232 44.54 18.16 30.49
N ILE A 233 44.20 18.97 31.51
CA ILE A 233 44.48 18.69 32.94
C ILE A 233 43.70 17.47 33.43
N VAL A 234 42.42 17.41 33.10
CA VAL A 234 41.55 16.28 33.49
C VAL A 234 41.88 15.02 32.67
N GLY A 235 42.49 15.17 31.49
CA GLY A 235 42.78 14.08 30.56
C GLY A 235 41.60 13.69 29.66
N THR A 236 40.58 14.56 29.55
CA THR A 236 39.41 14.31 28.69
C THR A 236 39.70 14.51 27.20
N THR A 237 40.83 15.15 26.85
CA THR A 237 41.31 15.30 25.47
C THR A 237 41.32 13.97 24.70
N ARG A 238 41.62 12.85 25.38
CA ARG A 238 41.64 11.50 24.80
C ARG A 238 40.33 11.09 24.13
N TYR A 239 39.20 11.64 24.60
CA TYR A 239 37.88 11.24 24.14
C TYR A 239 37.39 12.09 22.97
N LYS A 240 37.99 13.25 22.70
CA LYS A 240 37.47 14.18 21.68
C LYS A 240 37.42 13.55 20.29
N GLU A 241 38.55 13.06 19.77
CA GLU A 241 38.59 12.46 18.43
C GLU A 241 37.77 11.15 18.35
N PRO A 242 37.86 10.22 19.31
CA PRO A 242 37.00 9.04 19.31
C PRO A 242 35.51 9.38 19.35
N LEU A 243 35.08 10.33 20.18
CA LEU A 243 33.67 10.72 20.28
C LEU A 243 33.14 11.33 18.99
N VAL A 244 33.95 12.15 18.30
CA VAL A 244 33.58 12.69 16.98
C VAL A 244 33.36 11.55 15.98
N LYS A 245 34.31 10.61 15.90
CA LYS A 245 34.19 9.44 15.00
C LYS A 245 32.98 8.56 15.35
N ILE A 246 32.72 8.33 16.63
CA ILE A 246 31.55 7.58 17.10
C ILE A 246 30.26 8.31 16.70
N ASN A 247 30.19 9.63 16.92
CA ASN A 247 29.03 10.43 16.56
C ASN A 247 28.76 10.39 15.05
N ASP A 248 29.81 10.46 14.22
CA ASP A 248 29.69 10.35 12.78
C ASP A 248 29.16 8.97 12.35
N LYS A 249 29.71 7.87 12.90
CA LYS A 249 29.18 6.51 12.66
C LYS A 249 27.72 6.38 13.11
N VAL A 250 27.35 6.94 14.27
CA VAL A 250 25.97 6.93 14.78
C VAL A 250 25.02 7.71 13.86
N MET A 251 25.45 8.84 13.31
CA MET A 251 24.66 9.59 12.33
C MET A 251 24.45 8.77 11.05
N MET A 252 25.51 8.16 10.51
CA MET A 252 25.43 7.30 9.33
C MET A 252 24.45 6.13 9.53
N PHE A 253 24.55 5.41 10.65
CA PHE A 253 23.64 4.30 10.94
C PHE A 253 22.19 4.76 11.19
N ASN A 254 21.99 5.95 11.75
CA ASN A 254 20.64 6.51 11.91
C ASN A 254 20.00 6.82 10.55
N ASP A 255 20.77 7.35 9.60
CA ASP A 255 20.30 7.63 8.24
C ASP A 255 19.93 6.34 7.50
N GLU A 256 20.80 5.32 7.57
CA GLU A 256 20.52 4.01 6.95
C GLU A 256 19.29 3.34 7.59
N ARG A 257 19.17 3.38 8.92
CA ARG A 257 18.00 2.88 9.63
C ARG A 257 16.74 3.61 9.19
N LEU A 258 16.79 4.94 9.04
CA LEU A 258 15.65 5.74 8.63
C LEU A 258 15.22 5.41 7.20
N GLU A 259 16.16 5.20 6.28
CA GLU A 259 15.87 4.75 4.91
C GLU A 259 15.16 3.39 4.91
N LYS A 260 15.73 2.38 5.59
CA LYS A 260 15.14 1.03 5.69
C LYS A 260 13.75 1.06 6.35
N HIS A 261 13.58 1.88 7.39
CA HIS A 261 12.29 2.08 8.05
C HIS A 261 11.23 2.68 7.13
N ASN A 262 11.61 3.70 6.35
CA ASN A 262 10.71 4.31 5.38
C ASN A 262 10.29 3.34 4.27
N ARG A 263 11.21 2.49 3.80
CA ARG A 263 10.91 1.41 2.84
C ARG A 263 9.96 0.38 3.43
N CYS A 264 10.17 -0.04 4.67
CA CYS A 264 9.26 -0.96 5.37
C CYS A 264 7.86 -0.37 5.49
N LYS A 265 7.75 0.90 5.92
CA LYS A 265 6.47 1.61 6.02
C LYS A 265 5.75 1.76 4.68
N LEU A 266 6.48 1.92 3.57
CA LEU A 266 5.89 1.95 2.24
C LEU A 266 5.28 0.59 1.89
N ALA A 267 6.02 -0.50 2.10
CA ALA A 267 5.52 -1.85 1.88
C ALA A 267 4.31 -2.20 2.78
N GLU A 268 4.33 -1.77 4.06
CA GLU A 268 3.19 -1.93 4.97
C GLU A 268 1.94 -1.20 4.46
N ARG A 269 2.10 0.01 3.88
CA ARG A 269 0.99 0.74 3.26
C ARG A 269 0.47 0.01 2.02
N GLU A 270 1.35 -0.48 1.15
CA GLU A 270 0.95 -1.25 -0.04
C GLU A 270 0.17 -2.51 0.34
N ILE A 271 0.62 -3.25 1.37
CA ILE A 271 -0.10 -4.41 1.90
C ILE A 271 -1.49 -4.01 2.40
N LYS A 272 -1.58 -2.92 3.15
CA LYS A 272 -2.86 -2.42 3.68
C LYS A 272 -3.82 -1.94 2.60
N ASP A 273 -3.29 -1.32 1.54
CA ASP A 273 -4.09 -0.88 0.39
C ASP A 273 -4.59 -2.08 -0.43
N LEU A 274 -3.82 -3.18 -0.47
CA LEU A 274 -4.19 -4.45 -1.13
C LEU A 274 -5.18 -5.31 -0.33
N GLU A 275 -5.30 -5.09 0.98
CA GLU A 275 -6.16 -5.89 1.87
C GLU A 275 -7.64 -5.81 1.45
N LYS A 276 -8.14 -4.61 1.14
CA LYS A 276 -9.54 -4.43 0.69
C LYS A 276 -9.83 -5.10 -0.67
N PRO A 277 -9.06 -4.84 -1.75
CA PRO A 277 -9.25 -5.57 -3.00
C PRO A 277 -9.18 -7.09 -2.86
N TYR A 278 -8.32 -7.58 -1.96
CA TYR A 278 -8.22 -9.00 -1.65
C TYR A 278 -9.49 -9.53 -0.96
N GLU A 279 -10.00 -8.81 0.04
CA GLU A 279 -11.26 -9.15 0.72
C GLU A 279 -12.46 -9.14 -0.24
N ASP A 280 -12.56 -8.12 -1.10
CA ASP A 280 -13.62 -8.01 -2.12
C ASP A 280 -13.56 -9.17 -3.12
N ALA A 281 -12.37 -9.53 -3.60
CA ALA A 281 -12.18 -10.68 -4.50
C ALA A 281 -12.54 -12.01 -3.81
N LEU A 282 -12.19 -12.16 -2.52
CA LEU A 282 -12.54 -13.33 -1.72
C LEU A 282 -14.07 -13.42 -1.52
N GLU A 283 -14.73 -12.30 -1.25
CA GLU A 283 -16.18 -12.24 -1.11
C GLU A 283 -16.89 -12.57 -2.43
N TYR A 284 -16.41 -12.03 -3.54
CA TYR A 284 -16.88 -12.39 -4.88
C TYR A 284 -16.79 -13.89 -5.14
N LEU A 285 -15.63 -14.51 -4.89
CA LEU A 285 -15.43 -15.97 -5.04
C LEU A 285 -16.35 -16.78 -4.13
N LYS A 286 -16.61 -16.32 -2.90
CA LYS A 286 -17.58 -16.97 -1.99
C LYS A 286 -18.99 -16.89 -2.57
N CYS A 287 -19.41 -15.71 -3.04
CA CYS A 287 -20.71 -15.48 -3.67
C CYS A 287 -20.89 -16.32 -4.95
N GLU A 288 -19.87 -16.39 -5.81
CA GLU A 288 -19.90 -17.21 -7.03
C GLU A 288 -20.03 -18.70 -6.70
N ASN A 289 -19.30 -19.18 -5.69
CA ASN A 289 -19.43 -20.55 -5.20
C ASN A 289 -20.84 -20.83 -4.64
N GLN A 290 -21.41 -19.91 -3.86
CA GLN A 290 -22.78 -20.04 -3.34
C GLN A 290 -23.82 -20.03 -4.46
N LEU A 291 -23.67 -19.16 -5.45
CA LEU A 291 -24.52 -19.06 -6.62
C LEU A 291 -24.45 -20.35 -7.46
N THR A 292 -23.25 -20.89 -7.67
CA THR A 292 -23.05 -22.17 -8.36
C THR A 292 -23.70 -23.33 -7.60
N ARG A 293 -23.50 -23.41 -6.28
CA ARG A 293 -24.18 -24.42 -5.43
C ARG A 293 -25.70 -24.30 -5.50
N THR A 294 -26.24 -23.09 -5.47
CA THR A 294 -27.68 -22.83 -5.52
C THR A 294 -28.25 -23.16 -6.90
N LYS A 295 -27.56 -22.78 -7.98
CA LYS A 295 -27.91 -23.19 -9.36
C LYS A 295 -27.94 -24.71 -9.50
N ASN A 296 -26.92 -25.40 -8.99
CA ASN A 296 -26.87 -26.87 -9.02
C ASN A 296 -28.04 -27.50 -8.25
N ARG A 297 -28.39 -26.97 -7.06
CA ARG A 297 -29.59 -27.41 -6.31
C ARG A 297 -30.88 -27.18 -7.09
N LEU A 298 -31.03 -26.02 -7.74
CA LEU A 298 -32.20 -25.73 -8.57
C LEU A 298 -32.29 -26.68 -9.77
N LEU A 299 -31.17 -26.94 -10.44
CA LEU A 299 -31.11 -27.88 -11.56
C LEU A 299 -31.46 -29.30 -11.11
N GLN A 300 -30.94 -29.76 -9.97
CA GLN A 300 -31.30 -31.06 -9.39
C GLN A 300 -32.80 -31.13 -9.07
N LYS A 301 -33.39 -30.08 -8.49
CA LYS A 301 -34.83 -30.01 -8.24
C LYS A 301 -35.64 -30.09 -9.55
N LYS A 302 -35.28 -29.29 -10.55
CA LYS A 302 -35.94 -29.32 -11.87
C LYS A 302 -35.81 -30.68 -12.55
N MET A 303 -34.64 -31.30 -12.48
CA MET A 303 -34.40 -32.63 -13.02
C MET A 303 -35.28 -33.67 -12.32
N PHE A 304 -35.39 -33.60 -10.98
CA PHE A 304 -36.27 -34.47 -10.21
C PHE A 304 -37.75 -34.27 -10.56
N GLU A 305 -38.23 -33.03 -10.65
CA GLU A 305 -39.61 -32.72 -11.07
C GLU A 305 -39.92 -33.23 -12.47
N LYS A 306 -38.99 -33.05 -13.42
CA LYS A 306 -39.15 -33.55 -14.78
C LYS A 306 -39.09 -35.08 -14.85
N LEU A 307 -38.23 -35.73 -14.07
CA LEU A 307 -38.21 -37.20 -13.96
C LEU A 307 -39.50 -37.74 -13.35
N ALA A 308 -40.05 -37.08 -12.35
CA ALA A 308 -41.33 -37.46 -11.75
C ALA A 308 -42.48 -37.32 -12.75
N ALA A 309 -42.57 -36.18 -13.46
CA ALA A 309 -43.56 -35.98 -14.51
C ALA A 309 -43.40 -36.99 -15.68
N LEU A 310 -42.17 -37.37 -16.01
CA LEU A 310 -41.88 -38.35 -17.06
C LEU A 310 -42.30 -39.76 -16.64
N LYS A 311 -42.11 -40.13 -15.37
CA LYS A 311 -42.66 -41.38 -14.81
C LYS A 311 -44.18 -41.40 -14.86
N GLU A 312 -44.84 -40.31 -14.46
CA GLU A 312 -46.30 -40.21 -14.53
C GLU A 312 -46.80 -40.32 -15.99
N PHE A 313 -46.11 -39.67 -16.93
CA PHE A 313 -46.39 -39.81 -18.36
C PHE A 313 -46.18 -41.24 -18.86
N ASP A 314 -45.11 -41.92 -18.43
CA ASP A 314 -44.86 -43.32 -18.80
C ASP A 314 -45.91 -44.26 -18.21
N GLU A 315 -46.38 -44.01 -16.97
CA GLU A 315 -47.49 -44.74 -16.36
C GLU A 315 -48.79 -44.53 -17.15
N GLN A 316 -49.14 -43.29 -17.48
CA GLN A 316 -50.30 -42.96 -18.31
C GLN A 316 -50.20 -43.60 -19.71
N LYS A 317 -49.04 -43.50 -20.35
CA LYS A 317 -48.77 -44.14 -21.65
C LYS A 317 -48.93 -45.66 -21.55
N ASN A 318 -48.40 -46.29 -20.50
CA ASN A 318 -48.55 -47.72 -20.29
C ASN A 318 -50.01 -48.11 -20.06
N ALA A 319 -50.78 -47.32 -19.32
CA ALA A 319 -52.22 -47.51 -19.14
C ALA A 319 -52.98 -47.42 -20.47
N VAL A 320 -52.72 -46.38 -21.28
CA VAL A 320 -53.31 -46.24 -22.62
C VAL A 320 -52.88 -47.38 -23.54
N LEU A 321 -51.63 -47.84 -23.47
CA LEU A 321 -51.16 -49.00 -24.23
C LEU A 321 -51.89 -50.29 -23.82
N THR A 322 -52.18 -50.48 -22.53
CA THR A 322 -52.99 -51.62 -22.08
C THR A 322 -54.44 -51.52 -22.54
N GLU A 323 -55.04 -50.32 -22.50
CA GLU A 323 -56.38 -50.08 -23.04
C GLU A 323 -56.45 -50.29 -24.56
N LEU A 324 -55.43 -49.83 -25.29
CA LEU A 324 -55.31 -50.02 -26.73
C LEU A 324 -55.16 -51.51 -27.08
N LYS A 325 -54.36 -52.27 -26.33
CA LYS A 325 -54.28 -53.73 -26.49
C LYS A 325 -55.63 -54.40 -26.26
N ALA A 326 -56.34 -54.03 -25.19
CA ALA A 326 -57.67 -54.57 -24.93
C ALA A 326 -58.69 -54.19 -26.02
N HIS A 327 -58.62 -52.96 -26.54
CA HIS A 327 -59.46 -52.52 -27.66
C HIS A 327 -59.11 -53.23 -28.96
N ASN A 328 -57.83 -53.47 -29.25
CA ASN A 328 -57.39 -54.24 -30.41
C ASN A 328 -57.84 -55.69 -30.31
N GLU A 329 -57.74 -56.34 -29.15
CA GLU A 329 -58.26 -57.69 -28.94
C GLU A 329 -59.79 -57.75 -29.14
N LYS A 330 -60.53 -56.74 -28.66
CA LYS A 330 -61.97 -56.61 -28.94
C LYS A 330 -62.24 -56.39 -30.43
N TYR A 331 -61.46 -55.55 -31.08
CA TYR A 331 -61.59 -55.26 -32.51
C TYR A 331 -61.31 -56.51 -33.36
N ASP A 332 -60.29 -57.28 -33.03
CA ASP A 332 -59.96 -58.53 -33.73
C ASP A 332 -61.07 -59.57 -33.56
N LYS A 333 -61.65 -59.70 -32.35
CA LYS A 333 -62.86 -60.54 -32.14
C LYS A 333 -64.05 -60.07 -32.98
N LEU A 334 -64.36 -58.77 -32.95
CA LEU A 334 -65.43 -58.17 -33.77
C LEU A 334 -65.16 -58.36 -35.28
N LYS A 335 -63.90 -58.33 -35.70
CA LYS A 335 -63.50 -58.57 -37.09
C LYS A 335 -63.67 -60.03 -37.49
N GLU A 336 -63.35 -60.97 -36.60
CA GLU A 336 -63.64 -62.40 -36.79
C GLU A 336 -65.15 -62.64 -36.87
N GLU A 337 -65.93 -62.10 -35.93
CA GLU A 337 -67.41 -62.15 -35.95
C GLU A 337 -67.98 -61.55 -37.25
N ARG A 338 -67.45 -60.40 -37.69
CA ARG A 338 -67.86 -59.78 -38.96
C ARG A 338 -67.51 -60.66 -40.16
N HIS A 339 -66.35 -61.31 -40.16
CA HIS A 339 -65.94 -62.20 -41.25
C HIS A 339 -66.81 -63.47 -41.30
N GLU A 340 -67.22 -64.01 -40.14
CA GLU A 340 -68.18 -65.10 -40.07
C GLU A 340 -69.56 -64.68 -40.61
N LEU A 341 -70.07 -63.52 -40.18
CA LEU A 341 -71.33 -62.94 -40.68
C LEU A 341 -71.27 -62.63 -42.17
N GLU A 342 -70.20 -62.05 -42.69
CA GLU A 342 -69.98 -61.83 -44.13
C GLU A 342 -69.95 -63.16 -44.90
N GLY A 343 -69.40 -64.22 -44.30
CA GLY A 343 -69.43 -65.57 -44.84
C GLY A 343 -70.85 -66.13 -44.93
N ILE A 344 -71.68 -65.91 -43.91
CA ILE A 344 -73.10 -66.29 -43.90
C ILE A 344 -73.86 -65.49 -44.97
N VAL A 345 -73.71 -64.17 -45.00
CA VAL A 345 -74.37 -63.29 -45.99
C VAL A 345 -73.98 -63.66 -47.42
N LYS A 346 -72.72 -64.05 -47.68
CA LYS A 346 -72.31 -64.55 -49.00
C LYS A 346 -73.01 -65.85 -49.38
N LYS A 347 -73.20 -66.78 -48.45
CA LYS A 347 -73.97 -68.01 -48.68
C LYS A 347 -75.44 -67.68 -48.95
N ASP A 348 -76.05 -66.84 -48.12
CA ASP A 348 -77.45 -66.44 -48.27
C ASP A 348 -77.68 -65.68 -49.59
N ASN A 349 -76.76 -64.82 -50.02
CA ASN A 349 -76.82 -64.16 -51.34
C ASN A 349 -76.64 -65.14 -52.51
N GLN A 350 -75.80 -66.16 -52.36
CA GLN A 350 -75.69 -67.23 -53.36
C GLN A 350 -76.99 -68.04 -53.45
N GLU A 351 -77.63 -68.33 -52.32
CA GLU A 351 -78.94 -68.99 -52.29
C GLU A 351 -80.03 -68.10 -52.90
N PHE A 352 -80.06 -66.81 -52.54
CA PHE A 352 -80.99 -65.83 -53.09
C PHE A 352 -80.84 -65.71 -54.60
N THR A 353 -79.62 -65.53 -55.12
CA THR A 353 -79.38 -65.42 -56.58
C THR A 353 -79.75 -66.72 -57.33
N ASN A 354 -79.55 -67.89 -56.72
CA ASN A 354 -80.00 -69.16 -57.29
C ASN A 354 -81.53 -69.28 -57.31
N LEU A 355 -82.22 -68.76 -56.29
CA LEU A 355 -83.68 -68.65 -56.24
C LEU A 355 -84.21 -67.66 -57.28
N THR A 356 -83.58 -66.50 -57.45
CA THR A 356 -83.95 -65.51 -58.48
C THR A 356 -83.81 -66.09 -59.89
N LYS A 357 -82.71 -66.81 -60.18
CA LYS A 357 -82.53 -67.51 -61.46
C LYS A 357 -83.59 -68.59 -61.72
N LYS A 358 -84.06 -69.28 -60.67
CA LYS A 358 -85.18 -70.22 -60.78
C LYS A 358 -86.49 -69.50 -61.10
N LEU A 359 -86.70 -68.31 -60.54
CA LEU A 359 -87.88 -67.48 -60.74
C LEU A 359 -87.92 -66.88 -62.16
N GLU A 360 -86.82 -66.30 -62.64
CA GLU A 360 -86.69 -65.79 -64.02
C GLU A 360 -86.89 -66.89 -65.08
N ASN A 361 -86.41 -68.10 -64.83
CA ASN A 361 -86.65 -69.24 -65.73
C ASN A 361 -88.14 -69.66 -65.74
N LEU A 362 -88.84 -69.58 -64.61
CA LEU A 362 -90.28 -69.85 -64.55
C LEU A 362 -91.10 -68.77 -65.26
N GLU A 363 -90.71 -67.50 -65.12
CA GLU A 363 -91.35 -66.37 -65.81
C GLU A 363 -91.17 -66.47 -67.33
N SER A 364 -89.96 -66.84 -67.80
CA SER A 364 -89.68 -67.08 -69.23
C SER A 364 -90.54 -68.20 -69.83
N GLU A 365 -90.80 -69.27 -69.08
CA GLU A 365 -91.69 -70.35 -69.52
C GLU A 365 -93.16 -69.90 -69.53
N HIS A 366 -93.59 -69.09 -68.58
CA HIS A 366 -94.95 -68.54 -68.52
C HIS A 366 -95.24 -67.60 -69.70
N GLU A 367 -94.27 -66.78 -70.10
CA GLU A 367 -94.42 -65.84 -71.21
C GLU A 367 -94.53 -66.54 -72.58
N LYS A 368 -93.79 -67.65 -72.79
CA LYS A 368 -93.89 -68.48 -74.00
C LYS A 368 -95.26 -69.18 -74.13
N VAL A 369 -95.87 -69.58 -73.02
CA VAL A 369 -97.21 -70.20 -73.01
C VAL A 369 -98.31 -69.18 -73.29
N THR A 370 -98.14 -67.95 -72.80
CA THR A 370 -99.08 -66.84 -73.01
C THR A 370 -99.14 -66.41 -74.49
N CYS A 371 -98.00 -66.39 -75.18
CA CYS A 371 -97.92 -66.04 -76.60
C CYS A 371 -98.64 -67.07 -77.52
N LYS A 372 -98.56 -68.37 -77.20
CA LYS A 372 -99.28 -69.43 -77.93
C LYS A 372 -100.80 -69.39 -77.72
N HIS A 373 -101.27 -68.83 -76.60
CA HIS A 373 -102.70 -68.72 -76.31
C HIS A 373 -103.38 -67.62 -77.16
N ALA A 374 -102.68 -66.52 -77.43
CA ALA A 374 -103.20 -65.38 -78.19
C ALA A 374 -103.41 -65.68 -79.69
N GLU A 375 -102.55 -66.51 -80.31
CA GLU A 375 -102.67 -66.87 -81.74
C GLU A 375 -103.91 -67.75 -82.05
N VAL A 376 -104.29 -68.65 -81.14
CA VAL A 376 -105.43 -69.56 -81.31
C VAL A 376 -106.77 -68.85 -81.15
N GLN A 377 -106.83 -67.79 -80.34
CA GLN A 377 -108.06 -67.02 -80.10
C GLN A 377 -108.46 -66.15 -81.29
N SER A 378 -107.50 -65.67 -82.08
CA SER A 378 -107.73 -64.82 -83.27
C SER A 378 -108.33 -65.61 -84.46
N LEU A 379 -107.94 -66.88 -84.65
CA LEU A 379 -108.49 -67.74 -85.72
C LEU A 379 -109.95 -68.16 -85.48
N MET A 380 -110.43 -68.12 -84.24
CA MET A 380 -111.77 -68.61 -83.86
C MET A 380 -112.90 -67.61 -84.18
N GLN A 381 -112.61 -66.30 -84.23
CA GLN A 381 -113.62 -65.25 -84.47
C GLN A 381 -113.98 -65.03 -85.95
N SER A 382 -113.07 -65.32 -86.90
CA SER A 382 -113.29 -65.09 -88.33
C SER A 382 -114.16 -66.16 -89.01
N THR A 383 -114.34 -67.32 -88.39
CA THR A 383 -115.04 -68.49 -88.97
C THR A 383 -116.53 -68.58 -88.56
N ASN A 384 -116.96 -67.86 -87.52
CA ASN A 384 -118.31 -67.98 -86.94
C ASN A 384 -119.39 -67.11 -87.64
N THR A 385 -119.00 -65.98 -88.24
CA THR A 385 -119.94 -65.05 -88.91
C THR A 385 -120.40 -65.53 -90.29
N ARG A 386 -119.67 -66.47 -90.92
CA ARG A 386 -120.02 -67.05 -92.24
C ARG A 386 -121.06 -68.20 -92.16
N ARG A 387 -121.44 -68.66 -90.96
CA ARG A 387 -122.25 -69.90 -90.76
C ARG A 387 -123.77 -69.73 -90.59
N LYS A 388 -124.31 -68.62 -90.06
CA LYS A 388 -125.74 -68.58 -89.64
C LYS A 388 -126.69 -67.70 -90.47
N LYS A 389 -126.25 -67.15 -91.61
CA LYS A 389 -127.15 -66.72 -92.71
C LYS A 389 -127.95 -67.88 -93.35
N THR A 390 -127.77 -69.12 -92.87
CA THR A 390 -128.39 -70.35 -93.42
C THR A 390 -129.38 -71.06 -92.46
N MET A 391 -129.76 -70.47 -91.31
CA MET A 391 -130.79 -71.07 -90.43
C MET A 391 -131.90 -70.08 -90.03
N THR A 392 -132.16 -69.12 -90.91
CA THR A 392 -133.44 -68.43 -91.11
C THR A 392 -134.54 -69.37 -91.62
N GLN A 393 -134.46 -70.68 -91.35
CA GLN A 393 -135.32 -71.70 -91.95
C GLN A 393 -136.04 -72.62 -90.95
N VAL A 394 -136.13 -72.26 -89.66
CA VAL A 394 -137.07 -72.90 -88.72
C VAL A 394 -137.70 -71.90 -87.75
N GLU A 395 -138.34 -70.85 -88.27
CA GLU A 395 -139.41 -70.08 -87.61
C GLU A 395 -140.64 -70.95 -87.20
N LYS A 396 -140.48 -72.27 -87.05
CA LYS A 396 -141.57 -73.25 -86.88
C LYS A 396 -141.72 -73.79 -85.46
N GLU A 397 -140.77 -73.54 -84.56
CA GLU A 397 -140.80 -73.99 -83.15
C GLU A 397 -141.09 -72.84 -82.17
N LYS A 398 -142.03 -71.97 -82.55
CA LYS A 398 -142.58 -70.92 -81.69
C LYS A 398 -143.64 -71.44 -80.71
N ARG A 399 -143.59 -72.70 -80.23
CA ARG A 399 -144.77 -73.28 -79.56
C ARG A 399 -144.63 -74.15 -78.32
N ASN A 400 -143.46 -74.60 -77.88
CA ASN A 400 -143.36 -75.35 -76.63
C ASN A 400 -142.08 -74.93 -75.90
N LEU A 401 -142.03 -74.59 -74.63
CA LEU A 401 -142.99 -74.42 -73.55
C LEU A 401 -142.09 -73.86 -72.44
N GLU A 402 -142.25 -72.61 -72.02
CA GLU A 402 -142.64 -72.33 -70.64
C GLU A 402 -142.29 -73.46 -69.65
N GLU A 403 -141.03 -73.57 -69.23
CA GLU A 403 -140.68 -74.18 -67.94
C GLU A 403 -139.20 -73.97 -67.63
N GLN A 404 -138.92 -73.68 -66.36
CA GLN A 404 -137.60 -73.59 -65.71
C GLN A 404 -136.91 -72.22 -65.63
N LEU A 405 -137.70 -71.32 -65.05
CA LEU A 405 -137.32 -70.33 -64.04
C LEU A 405 -136.65 -70.95 -62.77
N LYS A 406 -135.69 -70.21 -62.19
CA LYS A 406 -135.17 -70.19 -60.78
C LYS A 406 -134.06 -71.22 -60.43
N MET A 407 -132.96 -70.92 -59.71
CA MET A 407 -132.82 -70.12 -58.47
C MET A 407 -131.39 -69.54 -58.22
N PRO A 408 -131.28 -68.43 -57.45
CA PRO A 408 -130.05 -67.76 -56.98
C PRO A 408 -129.73 -68.03 -55.48
N ALA A 409 -128.70 -67.34 -54.93
CA ALA A 409 -128.44 -66.99 -53.51
C ALA A 409 -127.17 -67.57 -52.85
N LYS A 410 -126.13 -66.71 -52.71
CA LYS A 410 -125.43 -66.40 -51.44
C LYS A 410 -124.38 -65.32 -51.68
N ALA A 411 -124.79 -64.09 -51.38
CA ALA A 411 -123.97 -62.89 -51.30
C ALA A 411 -123.57 -62.61 -49.83
N GLU A 412 -122.61 -61.70 -49.67
CA GLU A 412 -122.62 -60.66 -48.62
C GLU A 412 -122.54 -61.11 -47.14
N ALA A 413 -121.34 -61.09 -46.56
CA ALA A 413 -121.15 -60.95 -45.10
C ALA A 413 -119.82 -60.34 -44.60
N GLU A 414 -118.74 -60.18 -45.39
CA GLU A 414 -117.43 -59.75 -44.83
C GLU A 414 -117.00 -58.29 -45.11
N ILE A 415 -117.93 -57.43 -45.56
CA ILE A 415 -117.67 -56.00 -45.82
C ILE A 415 -117.99 -55.09 -44.59
N ALA A 416 -118.27 -55.67 -43.41
CA ALA A 416 -118.68 -54.90 -42.23
C ALA A 416 -117.56 -54.59 -41.20
N GLU A 417 -116.40 -55.25 -41.23
CA GLU A 417 -115.38 -55.11 -40.16
C GLU A 417 -114.37 -53.96 -40.43
N CYS A 418 -114.01 -53.67 -41.68
CA CYS A 418 -112.92 -52.73 -41.99
C CYS A 418 -113.30 -51.23 -41.98
N ARG A 419 -114.56 -50.86 -41.72
CA ARG A 419 -114.98 -49.45 -41.67
C ARG A 419 -114.87 -48.79 -40.29
N LYS A 420 -114.45 -49.51 -39.24
CA LYS A 420 -114.34 -48.98 -37.87
C LYS A 420 -112.93 -48.58 -37.42
N GLN A 421 -111.89 -48.83 -38.22
CA GLN A 421 -110.48 -48.48 -37.87
C GLN A 421 -109.95 -47.22 -38.56
N ILE A 422 -110.62 -46.69 -39.59
CA ILE A 422 -110.14 -45.52 -40.36
C ILE A 422 -110.47 -44.18 -39.66
N GLU A 423 -111.44 -44.14 -38.74
CA GLU A 423 -111.77 -42.93 -37.96
C GLU A 423 -110.73 -42.62 -36.86
N SER A 424 -109.89 -43.59 -36.47
CA SER A 424 -108.85 -43.41 -35.44
C SER A 424 -107.53 -42.84 -35.97
N MET A 425 -107.25 -43.02 -37.27
CA MET A 425 -105.99 -42.59 -37.89
C MET A 425 -105.97 -41.12 -38.36
N SER A 426 -107.10 -40.39 -38.26
CA SER A 426 -107.14 -38.94 -38.53
C SER A 426 -106.76 -38.09 -37.30
N GLN A 427 -106.67 -38.69 -36.10
CA GLN A 427 -106.26 -38.00 -34.87
C GLN A 427 -104.76 -38.10 -34.55
N ASP A 428 -104.04 -39.05 -35.16
CA ASP A 428 -102.58 -39.21 -34.94
C ASP A 428 -101.71 -38.48 -35.97
N LYS A 429 -102.27 -38.11 -37.13
CA LYS A 429 -101.57 -37.26 -38.11
C LYS A 429 -101.42 -35.80 -37.64
N ALA A 430 -102.40 -35.28 -36.89
CA ALA A 430 -102.35 -33.94 -36.32
C ALA A 430 -101.35 -33.79 -35.16
N LYS A 431 -101.07 -34.88 -34.42
CA LYS A 431 -100.11 -34.87 -33.30
C LYS A 431 -98.65 -35.03 -33.74
N GLU A 432 -98.39 -35.68 -34.86
CA GLU A 432 -97.03 -35.79 -35.42
C GLU A 432 -96.64 -34.58 -36.29
N GLU A 433 -97.60 -33.81 -36.83
CA GLU A 433 -97.33 -32.48 -37.43
C GLU A 433 -96.96 -31.42 -36.34
N ASP A 434 -97.56 -31.50 -35.15
CA ASP A 434 -97.18 -30.66 -33.98
C ASP A 434 -95.82 -31.06 -33.34
N ARG A 435 -95.42 -32.34 -33.44
CA ARG A 435 -94.11 -32.84 -32.98
C ARG A 435 -92.96 -32.54 -33.94
N LEU A 436 -93.23 -32.46 -35.25
CA LEU A 436 -92.25 -32.04 -36.25
C LEU A 436 -91.96 -30.52 -36.15
N ALA A 437 -92.96 -29.71 -35.78
CA ALA A 437 -92.81 -28.27 -35.53
C ALA A 437 -92.02 -27.97 -34.23
N THR A 438 -92.20 -28.78 -33.18
CA THR A 438 -91.43 -28.62 -31.92
C THR A 438 -89.97 -29.10 -32.05
N ASN A 439 -89.69 -30.10 -32.88
CA ASN A 439 -88.31 -30.57 -33.11
C ASN A 439 -87.52 -29.68 -34.11
N LEU A 440 -88.19 -28.97 -35.03
CA LEU A 440 -87.56 -27.94 -35.87
C LEU A 440 -87.34 -26.61 -35.12
N ALA A 441 -88.14 -26.29 -34.10
CA ALA A 441 -87.93 -25.12 -33.23
C ALA A 441 -86.84 -25.34 -32.14
N SER A 442 -86.52 -26.60 -31.82
CA SER A 442 -85.40 -26.96 -30.94
C SER A 442 -84.03 -26.80 -31.64
N LEU A 443 -83.95 -27.16 -32.93
CA LEU A 443 -82.69 -27.06 -33.71
C LEU A 443 -82.36 -25.64 -34.22
N GLU A 444 -83.35 -24.74 -34.30
CA GLU A 444 -83.11 -23.33 -34.67
C GLU A 444 -82.63 -22.47 -33.47
N ASN A 445 -82.91 -22.90 -32.23
CA ASN A 445 -82.47 -22.21 -31.02
C ASN A 445 -81.06 -22.63 -30.55
N GLU A 446 -80.59 -23.84 -30.90
CA GLU A 446 -79.19 -24.24 -30.66
C GLU A 446 -78.20 -23.67 -31.69
N THR A 447 -78.63 -23.35 -32.91
CA THR A 447 -77.77 -22.75 -33.96
C THR A 447 -77.74 -21.21 -33.94
N LYS A 448 -78.65 -20.54 -33.24
CA LYS A 448 -78.53 -19.10 -32.90
C LYS A 448 -77.69 -18.85 -31.64
N ALA A 449 -77.76 -19.75 -30.63
CA ALA A 449 -76.96 -19.64 -29.40
C ALA A 449 -75.43 -19.85 -29.59
N LEU A 450 -75.00 -20.49 -30.70
CA LEU A 450 -73.58 -20.66 -31.04
C LEU A 450 -73.02 -19.55 -31.96
N ASN A 451 -73.86 -18.89 -32.76
CA ASN A 451 -73.43 -17.74 -33.58
C ASN A 451 -73.51 -16.40 -32.83
N GLU A 452 -74.42 -16.23 -31.87
CA GLU A 452 -74.46 -15.07 -30.95
C GLU A 452 -73.36 -15.12 -29.87
N LYS A 453 -72.63 -16.23 -29.74
CA LYS A 453 -71.39 -16.31 -28.94
C LYS A 453 -70.12 -16.06 -29.75
N ARG A 454 -70.15 -16.20 -31.08
CA ARG A 454 -68.99 -15.96 -31.95
C ARG A 454 -68.76 -14.48 -32.20
N GLU A 455 -69.83 -13.71 -32.42
CA GLU A 455 -69.76 -12.27 -32.72
C GLU A 455 -69.24 -11.39 -31.55
N PRO A 456 -69.61 -11.60 -30.27
CA PRO A 456 -69.02 -10.88 -29.15
C PRO A 456 -67.63 -11.42 -28.76
N LEU A 457 -67.25 -12.64 -29.17
CA LEU A 457 -65.90 -13.17 -28.97
C LEU A 457 -64.94 -12.73 -30.09
N GLU A 458 -65.37 -12.61 -31.34
CA GLU A 458 -64.60 -12.01 -32.45
C GLU A 458 -64.48 -10.48 -32.28
N ASN A 459 -65.53 -9.76 -31.81
CA ASN A 459 -65.42 -8.34 -31.46
C ASN A 459 -64.64 -8.11 -30.15
N LYS A 460 -64.68 -9.04 -29.17
CA LYS A 460 -63.74 -9.01 -28.04
C LYS A 460 -62.32 -9.38 -28.46
N LEU A 461 -62.11 -10.27 -29.43
CA LEU A 461 -60.78 -10.62 -29.93
C LEU A 461 -60.19 -9.45 -30.71
N ILE A 462 -60.96 -8.78 -31.57
CA ILE A 462 -60.55 -7.57 -32.32
C ILE A 462 -60.32 -6.40 -31.35
N GLY A 463 -61.22 -6.18 -30.38
CA GLY A 463 -61.03 -5.16 -29.35
C GLY A 463 -59.88 -5.46 -28.37
N LEU A 464 -59.62 -6.74 -28.06
CA LEU A 464 -58.43 -7.17 -27.31
C LEU A 464 -57.17 -7.11 -28.17
N GLN A 465 -57.25 -7.27 -29.50
CA GLN A 465 -56.08 -7.14 -30.39
C GLN A 465 -55.75 -5.68 -30.65
N GLU A 466 -56.75 -4.80 -30.73
CA GLU A 466 -56.57 -3.34 -30.74
C GLU A 466 -56.06 -2.86 -29.38
N ALA A 467 -56.63 -3.31 -28.26
CA ALA A 467 -56.11 -3.01 -26.92
C ALA A 467 -54.71 -3.59 -26.68
N VAL A 468 -54.40 -4.81 -27.15
CA VAL A 468 -53.04 -5.40 -27.06
C VAL A 468 -52.06 -4.70 -27.99
N ASN A 469 -52.50 -4.18 -29.14
CA ASN A 469 -51.65 -3.40 -30.04
C ASN A 469 -51.43 -1.98 -29.52
N GLU A 470 -52.44 -1.38 -28.88
CA GLU A 470 -52.37 -0.07 -28.22
C GLU A 470 -51.53 -0.17 -26.93
N ASP A 471 -51.71 -1.23 -26.14
CA ASP A 471 -50.85 -1.60 -25.00
C ASP A 471 -49.45 -1.98 -25.45
N ARG A 472 -49.25 -2.65 -26.61
CA ARG A 472 -47.89 -2.90 -27.16
C ARG A 472 -47.24 -1.63 -27.68
N ALA A 473 -48.02 -0.73 -28.27
CA ALA A 473 -47.54 0.56 -28.71
C ALA A 473 -47.13 1.39 -27.47
N ALA A 474 -48.00 1.50 -26.48
CA ALA A 474 -47.74 2.14 -25.19
C ALA A 474 -46.56 1.47 -24.46
N LEU A 475 -46.46 0.15 -24.45
CA LEU A 475 -45.34 -0.58 -23.85
C LEU A 475 -44.04 -0.34 -24.63
N ARG A 476 -44.07 -0.19 -25.96
CA ARG A 476 -42.89 0.23 -26.73
C ARG A 476 -42.50 1.68 -26.45
N THR A 477 -43.47 2.59 -26.31
CA THR A 477 -43.19 3.99 -25.94
C THR A 477 -42.59 4.03 -24.54
N VAL A 478 -43.20 3.34 -23.58
CA VAL A 478 -42.72 3.20 -22.20
C VAL A 478 -41.39 2.47 -22.14
N GLU A 479 -41.13 1.45 -22.95
CA GLU A 479 -39.80 0.80 -23.03
C GLU A 479 -38.74 1.73 -23.61
N SER A 480 -39.11 2.58 -24.59
CA SER A 480 -38.20 3.58 -25.15
C SER A 480 -37.93 4.71 -24.16
N GLU A 481 -38.95 5.14 -23.41
CA GLU A 481 -38.84 6.11 -22.32
C GLU A 481 -38.06 5.53 -21.15
N LEU A 482 -38.28 4.26 -20.79
CA LEU A 482 -37.53 3.55 -19.76
C LEU A 482 -36.06 3.41 -20.17
N LYS A 483 -35.76 3.11 -21.44
CA LYS A 483 -34.37 3.12 -21.93
C LYS A 483 -33.75 4.51 -21.92
N ALA A 484 -34.52 5.56 -22.25
CA ALA A 484 -34.05 6.94 -22.17
C ALA A 484 -33.81 7.37 -20.71
N VAL A 485 -34.68 6.95 -19.78
CA VAL A 485 -34.56 7.20 -18.34
C VAL A 485 -33.42 6.39 -17.75
N GLN A 486 -33.22 5.12 -18.12
CA GLN A 486 -32.08 4.31 -17.70
C GLN A 486 -30.75 4.86 -18.24
N TYR A 487 -30.74 5.33 -19.49
CA TYR A 487 -29.56 6.02 -20.04
C TYR A 487 -29.29 7.31 -19.28
N ASN A 488 -30.31 8.11 -18.98
CA ASN A 488 -30.18 9.31 -18.17
C ASN A 488 -29.78 9.00 -16.72
N GLU A 489 -30.28 7.94 -16.10
CA GLU A 489 -29.90 7.47 -14.77
C GLU A 489 -28.42 7.08 -14.73
N VAL A 490 -27.93 6.37 -15.75
CA VAL A 490 -26.50 6.01 -15.87
C VAL A 490 -25.65 7.26 -16.09
N MET A 491 -26.10 8.21 -16.90
CA MET A 491 -25.39 9.46 -17.15
C MET A 491 -25.38 10.38 -15.92
N GLU A 492 -26.50 10.51 -15.21
CA GLU A 492 -26.62 11.26 -13.96
C GLU A 492 -25.89 10.56 -12.82
N SER A 493 -25.87 9.22 -12.77
CA SER A 493 -25.03 8.47 -11.82
C SER A 493 -23.55 8.68 -12.09
N ARG A 494 -23.12 8.72 -13.36
CA ARG A 494 -21.74 9.08 -13.72
C ARG A 494 -21.41 10.53 -13.35
N LYS A 495 -22.31 11.48 -13.63
CA LYS A 495 -22.14 12.88 -13.20
C LYS A 495 -22.09 12.97 -11.67
N TYR A 496 -22.98 12.28 -10.96
CA TYR A 496 -23.01 12.23 -9.51
C TYR A 496 -21.71 11.64 -8.94
N ILE A 497 -21.20 10.54 -9.50
CA ILE A 497 -19.90 9.98 -9.10
C ILE A 497 -18.79 10.99 -9.35
N SER A 498 -18.75 11.66 -10.51
CA SER A 498 -17.75 12.69 -10.82
C SER A 498 -17.84 13.93 -9.91
N LEU A 499 -19.05 14.35 -9.55
CA LEU A 499 -19.30 15.46 -8.62
C LEU A 499 -18.95 15.05 -7.19
N LYS A 500 -19.23 13.81 -6.81
CA LYS A 500 -18.92 13.26 -5.49
C LYS A 500 -17.41 13.13 -5.32
N THR A 501 -16.68 12.65 -6.32
CA THR A 501 -15.21 12.62 -6.28
C THR A 501 -14.63 14.03 -6.24
N ALA A 502 -15.16 14.96 -7.04
CA ALA A 502 -14.73 16.36 -7.00
C ALA A 502 -15.06 17.03 -5.64
N PHE A 503 -16.19 16.67 -5.03
CA PHE A 503 -16.59 17.15 -3.70
C PHE A 503 -15.69 16.57 -2.60
N GLU A 504 -15.38 15.27 -2.63
CA GLU A 504 -14.47 14.63 -1.67
C GLU A 504 -13.04 15.19 -1.79
N GLU A 505 -12.57 15.50 -3.00
CA GLU A 505 -11.31 16.20 -3.23
C GLU A 505 -11.35 17.65 -2.74
N ALA A 506 -12.45 18.37 -3.00
CA ALA A 506 -12.67 19.72 -2.48
C ALA A 506 -12.76 19.75 -0.94
N GLU A 507 -13.37 18.74 -0.32
CA GLU A 507 -13.50 18.63 1.13
C GLU A 507 -12.16 18.28 1.79
N LYS A 508 -11.36 17.39 1.19
CA LYS A 508 -9.98 17.13 1.63
C LYS A 508 -9.12 18.39 1.53
N THR A 509 -9.16 19.09 0.41
CA THR A 509 -8.40 20.34 0.23
C THR A 509 -8.89 21.43 1.18
N LEU A 510 -10.20 21.53 1.44
CA LEU A 510 -10.75 22.45 2.45
C LEU A 510 -10.22 22.09 3.85
N GLN A 511 -10.25 20.83 4.26
CA GLN A 511 -9.74 20.39 5.57
C GLN A 511 -8.22 20.64 5.72
N GLU A 512 -7.44 20.43 4.67
CA GLU A 512 -6.02 20.77 4.64
C GLU A 512 -5.79 22.28 4.77
N LYS A 513 -6.58 23.09 4.06
CA LYS A 513 -6.51 24.55 4.15
C LYS A 513 -7.00 25.06 5.50
N GLU A 514 -8.01 24.47 6.12
CA GLU A 514 -8.47 24.81 7.46
C GLU A 514 -7.46 24.43 8.55
N LYS A 515 -6.78 23.28 8.42
CA LYS A 515 -5.66 22.92 9.30
C LYS A 515 -4.51 23.91 9.16
N ALA A 516 -4.10 24.22 7.93
CA ALA A 516 -3.08 25.22 7.66
C ALA A 516 -3.50 26.61 8.17
N LEU A 517 -4.77 27.00 8.02
CA LEU A 517 -5.29 28.27 8.54
C LEU A 517 -5.27 28.29 10.07
N LYS A 518 -5.64 27.19 10.75
CA LYS A 518 -5.56 27.09 12.22
C LYS A 518 -4.12 27.17 12.73
N GLU A 519 -3.19 26.48 12.08
CA GLU A 519 -1.75 26.55 12.40
C GLU A 519 -1.22 27.97 12.20
N VAL A 520 -1.51 28.59 11.05
CA VAL A 520 -1.10 29.96 10.76
C VAL A 520 -1.74 30.95 11.74
N THR A 521 -3.02 30.78 12.09
CA THR A 521 -3.73 31.66 13.04
C THR A 521 -3.21 31.52 14.47
N GLN A 522 -2.71 30.35 14.88
CA GLN A 522 -2.07 30.14 16.19
C GLN A 522 -0.65 30.70 16.25
N VAL A 523 0.08 30.69 15.14
CA VAL A 523 1.46 31.22 15.06
C VAL A 523 1.49 32.73 14.81
N LEU A 524 0.51 33.29 14.10
CA LEU A 524 0.40 34.72 13.79
C LEU A 524 0.50 35.67 15.00
N PRO A 525 -0.19 35.42 16.14
CA PRO A 525 -0.11 36.32 17.31
C PRO A 525 1.28 36.31 17.93
N LYS A 526 1.93 35.14 18.05
CA LYS A 526 3.31 35.05 18.55
C LYS A 526 4.28 35.77 17.62
N ALA A 527 4.17 35.55 16.30
CA ALA A 527 4.99 36.25 15.32
C ALA A 527 4.75 37.77 15.31
N ARG A 528 3.53 38.24 15.61
CA ARG A 528 3.22 39.67 15.76
C ARG A 528 3.79 40.25 17.06
N GLU A 529 3.78 39.51 18.16
CA GLU A 529 4.43 39.90 19.42
C GLU A 529 5.96 39.94 19.26
N ASP A 530 6.55 38.95 18.62
CA ASP A 530 7.98 38.91 18.30
C ASP A 530 8.40 40.04 17.36
N LEU A 531 7.57 40.38 16.36
CA LEU A 531 7.81 41.52 15.47
C LEU A 531 7.67 42.86 16.23
N ALA A 532 6.69 42.99 17.13
CA ALA A 532 6.48 44.21 17.90
C ALA A 532 7.63 44.44 18.90
N THR A 533 8.09 43.39 19.58
CA THR A 533 9.26 43.44 20.47
C THR A 533 10.53 43.77 19.70
N ALA A 534 10.79 43.11 18.57
CA ALA A 534 11.93 43.42 17.71
C ALA A 534 11.90 44.85 17.15
N GLN A 535 10.72 45.38 16.79
CA GLN A 535 10.57 46.77 16.35
C GLN A 535 10.81 47.77 17.47
N GLU A 536 10.40 47.46 18.70
CA GLU A 536 10.65 48.34 19.85
C GLU A 536 12.11 48.30 20.28
N GLU A 537 12.76 47.13 20.27
CA GLU A 537 14.21 47.00 20.43
C GLU A 537 14.99 47.76 19.35
N LEU A 538 14.54 47.70 18.10
CA LEU A 538 15.14 48.46 17.00
C LEU A 538 15.01 49.97 17.22
N LYS A 539 13.88 50.47 17.73
CA LYS A 539 13.72 51.90 18.07
C LYS A 539 14.62 52.31 19.23
N VAL A 540 14.72 51.48 20.27
CA VAL A 540 15.61 51.72 21.42
C VAL A 540 17.06 51.75 20.96
N ASN A 541 17.48 50.81 20.11
CA ASN A 541 18.83 50.79 19.56
C ASN A 541 19.11 51.96 18.62
N LYS A 542 18.15 52.39 17.78
CA LYS A 542 18.29 53.61 16.98
C LYS A 542 18.41 54.88 17.82
N LYS A 543 17.69 54.98 18.94
CA LYS A 543 17.86 56.08 19.90
C LYS A 543 19.25 56.06 20.54
N LYS A 544 19.70 54.90 21.03
CA LYS A 544 21.05 54.73 21.60
C LYS A 544 22.15 55.03 20.58
N GLU A 545 21.99 54.59 19.33
CA GLU A 545 22.91 54.91 18.23
C GLU A 545 22.93 56.41 17.95
N GLY A 546 21.77 57.07 17.93
CA GLY A 546 21.67 58.54 17.80
C GLY A 546 22.36 59.29 18.94
N GLU A 547 22.15 58.87 20.19
CA GLU A 547 22.78 59.44 21.38
C GLU A 547 24.31 59.25 21.35
N LEU A 548 24.79 58.03 21.07
CA LEU A 548 26.22 57.78 20.90
C LEU A 548 26.82 58.58 19.75
N ARG A 549 26.09 58.78 18.65
CA ARG A 549 26.57 59.56 17.50
C ARG A 549 26.70 61.04 17.85
N VAL A 550 25.78 61.58 18.66
CA VAL A 550 25.86 62.95 19.19
C VAL A 550 27.01 63.09 20.20
N GLU A 551 27.20 62.11 21.09
CA GLU A 551 28.35 62.08 21.99
C GLU A 551 29.67 62.00 21.23
N LEU A 552 29.76 61.17 20.19
CA LEU A 552 30.95 61.02 19.37
C LEU A 552 31.23 62.28 18.54
N GLN A 553 30.19 63.00 18.09
CA GLN A 553 30.35 64.33 17.50
C GLN A 553 30.81 65.37 18.52
N ARG A 554 30.28 65.38 19.75
CA ARG A 554 30.76 66.25 20.82
C ARG A 554 32.21 65.95 21.21
N PHE A 555 32.58 64.68 21.29
CA PHE A 555 33.95 64.25 21.57
C PHE A 555 34.89 64.65 20.43
N ARG A 556 34.47 64.46 19.17
CA ARG A 556 35.24 64.94 18.00
C ARG A 556 35.37 66.46 17.98
N ALA A 557 34.32 67.21 18.30
CA ALA A 557 34.36 68.66 18.38
C ALA A 557 35.32 69.12 19.50
N ASN A 558 35.25 68.52 20.69
CA ASN A 558 36.18 68.78 21.79
C ASN A 558 37.63 68.43 21.44
N VAL A 559 37.86 67.34 20.71
CA VAL A 559 39.21 66.95 20.24
C VAL A 559 39.70 67.95 19.20
N LEU A 560 38.87 68.37 18.25
CA LEU A 560 39.19 69.42 17.26
C LEU A 560 39.47 70.76 17.92
N GLU A 561 38.69 71.14 18.93
CA GLU A 561 38.87 72.38 19.67
C GLU A 561 40.19 72.36 20.46
N ARG A 562 40.48 71.25 21.16
CA ARG A 562 41.77 71.01 21.83
C ARG A 562 42.95 70.94 20.86
N TYR A 563 42.76 70.36 19.68
CA TYR A 563 43.78 70.32 18.64
C TYR A 563 44.04 71.71 18.05
N SER A 564 43.00 72.50 17.79
CA SER A 564 43.12 73.87 17.27
C SER A 564 43.75 74.83 18.30
N SER A 565 43.42 74.66 19.58
CA SER A 565 44.02 75.45 20.67
C SER A 565 45.47 75.04 20.92
N ALA A 566 45.79 73.75 20.84
CA ALA A 566 47.19 73.27 20.83
C ALA A 566 47.97 73.79 19.60
N GLN A 567 47.36 73.87 18.42
CA GLN A 567 47.97 74.45 17.21
C GLN A 567 48.19 75.97 17.34
N LYS A 568 47.26 76.71 17.94
CA LYS A 568 47.44 78.14 18.25
C LYS A 568 48.53 78.36 19.29
N LEU A 569 48.63 77.51 20.31
CA LEU A 569 49.72 77.52 21.30
C LEU A 569 51.07 77.17 20.67
N PHE A 570 51.12 76.16 19.79
CA PHE A 570 52.33 75.83 19.04
C PHE A 570 52.72 76.94 18.06
N GLY A 571 51.76 77.58 17.40
CA GLY A 571 52.00 78.73 16.52
C GLY A 571 52.53 79.95 17.27
N THR A 572 51.98 80.26 18.44
CA THR A 572 52.49 81.35 19.30
C THR A 572 53.84 81.02 19.93
N LEU A 573 54.12 79.76 20.28
CA LEU A 573 55.46 79.33 20.67
C LEU A 573 56.45 79.43 19.51
N LYS A 574 56.07 79.03 18.29
CA LYS A 574 56.94 79.13 17.10
C LYS A 574 57.27 80.58 16.77
N VAL A 575 56.28 81.49 16.85
CA VAL A 575 56.51 82.94 16.65
C VAL A 575 57.39 83.53 17.76
N ARG A 576 57.22 83.12 19.03
CA ARG A 576 58.10 83.56 20.12
C ARG A 576 59.52 82.98 20.03
N VAL A 577 59.69 81.73 19.61
CA VAL A 577 61.01 81.12 19.41
C VAL A 577 61.71 81.73 18.19
N ILE A 578 61.01 82.00 17.09
CA ILE A 578 61.58 82.69 15.92
C ILE A 578 61.94 84.15 16.26
N ALA A 579 61.11 84.86 17.04
CA ALA A 579 61.43 86.21 17.51
C ALA A 579 62.60 86.25 18.52
N ALA A 580 62.78 85.20 19.33
CA ALA A 580 63.90 85.08 20.26
C ALA A 580 65.20 84.59 19.59
N SER A 581 65.11 83.95 18.42
CA SER A 581 66.28 83.45 17.65
C SER A 581 66.79 84.43 16.59
N GLY A 582 66.06 85.52 16.32
CA GLY A 582 66.38 86.51 15.28
C GLY A 582 66.94 87.84 15.77
N ALA A 583 67.23 87.99 17.06
CA ALA A 583 67.78 89.22 17.66
C ALA A 583 69.27 89.09 18.05
N GLY A 584 70.01 88.23 17.34
CA GLY A 584 71.46 88.11 17.48
C GLY A 584 72.07 87.64 16.18
N ILE A 585 72.86 88.52 15.55
CA ILE A 585 73.74 88.36 14.38
C ILE A 585 73.20 89.03 13.09
N ILE A 586 73.86 90.17 12.82
CA ILE A 586 73.87 91.11 11.67
C ILE A 586 72.85 92.25 11.74
#